data_AF-A0A953BPR4-F1
#
_entry.id   AF-A0A953BPR4-F1
#
_cell.length_a   1.000
_cell.length_b   1.000
_cell.length_c   1.000
_cell.angle_alpha   90.00
_cell.angle_beta   90.00
_cell.angle_gamma   90.00
#
_symmetry.space_group_name_H-M   'P 1'
#
loop_
_entity.id
_entity.type
_entity.pdbx_description
1 polymer ?
#
loop_
_entity_poly.entity_id
_entity_poly.type
_entity_poly.pdbx_seq_one_letter_code
_entity_poly.pdbx_strand_id
1 'polypeptide(L)'
;MTATQHPVISPKTLIEVALPLDAINEAAAREKSIRHGHPSTLHLWWARRPLAAARAVIFGQLVHDPEDLWRTQNPGAEPNKQNKGHWTRERARLFKIIEDLVKWE
;
A
#
# COMPACT_ATOMS: atom_id res chain seq x y z
N MET A 1 20.95 34.76 18.15
CA MET A 1 19.98 33.69 18.45
C MET A 1 19.80 32.87 17.19
N THR A 2 20.52 31.77 17.04
CA THR A 2 20.38 30.87 15.88
C THR A 2 19.17 29.96 16.13
N ALA A 3 18.18 30.01 15.22
CA ALA A 3 17.01 29.15 15.31
C ALA A 3 17.44 27.67 15.17
N THR A 4 17.11 26.86 16.18
CA THR A 4 17.33 25.42 16.14
C THR A 4 16.42 24.83 15.06
N GLN A 5 16.99 24.32 13.97
CA GLN A 5 16.21 23.62 12.95
C GLN A 5 15.86 22.23 13.45
N HIS A 6 14.57 21.92 13.49
CA HIS A 6 14.05 20.56 13.69
C HIS A 6 13.51 20.06 12.35
N PRO A 7 14.34 19.38 11.52
CA PRO A 7 13.85 18.87 10.25
C PRO A 7 12.72 17.87 10.50
N VAL A 8 11.59 18.05 9.82
CA VAL A 8 10.51 17.06 9.83
C VAL A 8 10.96 15.89 8.98
N ILE A 9 11.15 14.76 9.63
CA ILE A 9 11.60 13.53 9.02
C ILE A 9 10.36 12.65 8.76
N SER A 10 9.98 12.47 7.50
CA SER A 10 8.81 11.68 7.09
C SER A 10 9.22 10.60 6.08
N PRO A 11 9.31 9.32 6.49
CA PRO A 11 9.55 8.23 5.56
C PRO A 11 8.40 8.09 4.56
N LYS A 12 8.69 7.64 3.33
CA LYS A 12 7.65 7.37 2.35
C LYS A 12 6.69 6.28 2.81
N THR A 13 5.43 6.43 2.44
CA THR A 13 4.42 5.40 2.67
C THR A 13 4.54 4.27 1.66
N LEU A 14 3.98 3.10 1.97
CA LEU A 14 4.02 1.94 1.11
C LEU A 14 3.34 2.23 -0.23
N ILE A 15 2.23 2.97 -0.24
CA ILE A 15 1.53 3.37 -1.48
C ILE A 15 2.37 4.24 -2.41
N GLU A 16 3.33 5.01 -1.89
CA GLU A 16 4.23 5.84 -2.70
C GLU A 16 5.33 5.01 -3.38
N VAL A 17 5.63 3.82 -2.83
CA VAL A 17 6.77 2.99 -3.27
C VAL A 17 6.30 1.77 -4.04
N ALA A 18 5.36 0.99 -3.49
CA ALA A 18 4.92 -0.25 -4.09
C ALA A 18 3.56 -0.76 -3.54
N LEU A 19 2.74 -1.34 -4.42
CA LEU A 19 1.50 -2.04 -4.06
C LEU A 19 1.34 -3.32 -4.90
N PRO A 20 0.67 -4.36 -4.38
CA PRO A 20 0.31 -5.56 -5.14
C PRO A 20 -0.89 -5.28 -6.06
N LEU A 21 -0.65 -4.52 -7.13
CA LEU A 21 -1.69 -4.03 -8.03
C LEU A 21 -2.50 -5.17 -8.68
N ASP A 22 -1.86 -6.29 -9.01
CA ASP A 22 -2.54 -7.43 -9.63
C ASP A 22 -3.65 -7.98 -8.73
N ALA A 23 -3.34 -8.24 -7.46
CA ALA A 23 -4.31 -8.73 -6.48
C ALA A 23 -5.43 -7.70 -6.20
N ILE A 24 -5.06 -6.42 -6.11
CA ILE A 24 -6.04 -5.32 -5.92
C ILE A 24 -7.00 -5.25 -7.12
N ASN A 25 -6.47 -5.33 -8.34
CA ASN A 25 -7.24 -5.23 -9.57
C ASN A 25 -8.16 -6.44 -9.76
N GLU A 26 -7.68 -7.65 -9.49
CA GLU A 26 -8.49 -8.86 -9.54
C GLU A 26 -9.67 -8.79 -8.55
N ALA A 27 -9.41 -8.42 -7.30
CA ALA A 27 -10.46 -8.28 -6.28
C ALA A 27 -11.47 -7.17 -6.63
N ALA A 28 -10.98 -6.02 -7.11
CA ALA A 28 -11.84 -4.92 -7.55
C ALA A 28 -12.72 -5.28 -8.76
N ALA A 29 -12.17 -6.06 -9.70
CA ALA A 29 -12.93 -6.56 -10.85
C ALA A 29 -14.02 -7.56 -10.42
N ARG A 30 -13.70 -8.47 -9.48
CA ARG A 30 -14.67 -9.41 -8.91
C ARG A 30 -15.82 -8.65 -8.23
N GLU A 31 -15.52 -7.63 -7.42
CA GLU A 31 -16.52 -6.80 -6.73
C GLU A 31 -17.52 -6.15 -7.70
N LYS A 32 -17.02 -5.73 -8.88
CA LYS A 32 -17.84 -5.09 -9.91
C LYS A 32 -18.92 -6.02 -10.48
N SER A 33 -18.68 -7.34 -10.48
CA SER A 33 -19.49 -8.33 -11.23
C SER A 33 -20.20 -9.37 -10.35
N ILE A 34 -20.36 -9.12 -9.04
CA ILE A 34 -20.97 -10.10 -8.12
C ILE A 34 -22.45 -10.39 -8.45
N ARG A 35 -23.20 -9.40 -8.94
CA ARG A 35 -24.66 -9.52 -9.14
C ARG A 35 -24.97 -9.60 -10.63
N HIS A 36 -25.34 -10.78 -11.12
CA HIS A 36 -25.79 -10.93 -12.51
C HIS A 36 -27.31 -10.68 -12.60
N GLY A 37 -27.76 -9.92 -13.60
CA GLY A 37 -29.18 -9.70 -13.89
C GLY A 37 -29.92 -8.68 -13.01
N HIS A 38 -29.21 -7.94 -12.14
CA HIS A 38 -29.83 -6.91 -11.29
C HIS A 38 -29.87 -5.56 -12.03
N PRO A 39 -30.94 -4.74 -11.96
CA PRO A 39 -30.99 -3.43 -12.64
C PRO A 39 -29.82 -2.50 -12.29
N SER A 40 -29.23 -2.66 -11.10
CA SER A 40 -28.01 -1.93 -10.68
C SER A 40 -26.75 -2.28 -11.47
N THR A 41 -26.76 -3.30 -12.31
CA THR A 41 -25.65 -3.64 -13.22
C THR A 41 -25.81 -3.10 -14.64
N LEU A 42 -26.95 -2.45 -14.96
CA LEU A 42 -27.20 -1.85 -16.27
C LEU A 42 -26.37 -0.59 -16.52
N HIS A 43 -26.18 0.23 -15.49
CA HIS A 43 -25.38 1.45 -15.58
C HIS A 43 -24.34 1.52 -14.47
N LEU A 44 -23.09 1.76 -14.88
CA LEU A 44 -21.99 2.08 -14.01
C LEU A 44 -21.91 3.59 -13.87
N TRP A 45 -22.34 4.11 -12.73
CA TRP A 45 -22.12 5.52 -12.39
C TRP A 45 -20.63 5.81 -12.32
N TRP A 46 -20.24 7.02 -12.76
CA TRP A 46 -18.87 7.49 -12.64
C TRP A 46 -18.40 7.44 -11.17
N ALA A 47 -17.19 6.93 -10.97
CA ALA A 47 -16.49 6.84 -9.69
C ALA A 47 -17.04 5.83 -8.65
N ARG A 48 -17.34 4.58 -9.05
CA ARG A 48 -17.36 3.50 -8.05
C ARG A 48 -15.95 3.34 -7.47
N ARG A 49 -15.82 3.46 -6.14
CA ARG A 49 -14.59 3.16 -5.40
C ARG A 49 -14.70 1.71 -4.92
N PRO A 50 -14.02 0.73 -5.56
CA PRO A 50 -14.05 -0.65 -5.09
C PRO A 50 -13.56 -0.70 -3.64
N LEU A 51 -14.29 -1.40 -2.77
CA LEU A 51 -13.89 -1.57 -1.38
C LEU A 51 -12.53 -2.24 -1.27
N ALA A 52 -12.23 -3.19 -2.16
CA ALA A 52 -10.89 -3.77 -2.30
C ALA A 52 -9.81 -2.70 -2.46
N ALA A 53 -9.97 -1.80 -3.43
CA ALA A 53 -9.02 -0.71 -3.67
C ALA A 53 -8.96 0.27 -2.49
N ALA A 54 -10.10 0.61 -1.88
CA ALA A 54 -10.15 1.54 -0.75
C ALA A 54 -9.37 0.99 0.47
N ARG A 55 -9.52 -0.30 0.78
CA ARG A 55 -8.79 -0.95 1.89
C ARG A 55 -7.29 -0.96 1.64
N ALA A 56 -6.87 -1.33 0.43
CA ALA A 56 -5.45 -1.34 0.05
C ALA A 56 -4.83 0.07 0.14
N VAL A 57 -5.54 1.09 -0.34
CA VAL A 57 -5.09 2.49 -0.27
C VAL A 57 -4.94 2.96 1.17
N ILE A 58 -5.95 2.74 2.02
CA ILE A 58 -5.90 3.17 3.43
C ILE A 58 -4.73 2.48 4.15
N PHE A 59 -4.58 1.16 3.98
CA PHE A 59 -3.47 0.43 4.59
C PHE A 59 -2.12 0.96 4.07
N GLY A 60 -1.98 1.11 2.75
CA GLY A 60 -0.77 1.61 2.12
C GLY A 60 -0.39 3.03 2.52
N GLN A 61 -1.36 3.87 2.89
CA GLN A 61 -1.14 5.23 3.42
C GLN A 61 -0.68 5.25 4.88
N LEU A 62 -1.05 4.24 5.67
CA LEU A 62 -0.73 4.18 7.10
C LEU A 62 0.60 3.47 7.40
N VAL A 63 1.09 2.67 6.46
CA VAL A 63 2.31 1.87 6.62
C VAL A 63 3.45 2.48 5.82
N HIS A 64 4.62 2.66 6.45
CA HIS A 64 5.83 3.11 5.77
C HIS A 64 6.52 1.98 5.01
N ASP A 65 7.20 2.32 3.92
CA ASP A 65 8.08 1.36 3.25
C ASP A 65 9.30 1.03 4.15
N PRO A 66 9.67 -0.25 4.33
CA PRO A 66 10.72 -0.65 5.25
C PRO A 66 12.12 -0.14 4.86
N GLU A 67 12.39 0.07 3.57
CA GLU A 67 13.66 0.65 3.11
C GLU A 67 13.70 2.14 3.41
N ASP A 68 12.64 2.87 3.04
CA ASP A 68 12.58 4.32 3.25
C ASP A 68 12.59 4.65 4.76
N LEU A 69 11.88 3.88 5.58
CA LEU A 69 11.92 3.97 7.06
C LEU A 69 13.34 3.75 7.59
N TRP A 70 14.05 2.74 7.10
CA TRP A 70 15.41 2.47 7.53
C TRP A 70 16.37 3.60 7.15
N ARG A 71 16.32 4.09 5.91
CA ARG A 71 17.17 5.20 5.43
C ARG A 71 16.94 6.46 6.24
N THR A 72 15.69 6.69 6.59
CA THR A 72 15.24 7.82 7.39
C THR A 72 15.77 7.77 8.82
N GLN A 73 15.83 6.58 9.42
CA GLN A 73 16.37 6.36 10.77
C GLN A 73 17.91 6.30 10.80
N ASN A 74 18.56 6.04 9.67
CA ASN A 74 20.01 5.83 9.57
C ASN A 74 20.63 6.75 8.49
N PRO A 75 20.61 8.07 8.69
CA PRO A 75 21.14 9.01 7.72
C PRO A 75 22.65 8.79 7.50
N GLY A 76 23.07 8.71 6.24
CA GLY A 76 24.48 8.54 5.86
C GLY A 76 25.04 7.12 6.03
N ALA A 77 24.24 6.17 6.52
CA ALA A 77 24.64 4.77 6.59
C ALA A 77 24.32 4.04 5.28
N GLU A 78 25.29 3.27 4.77
CA GLU A 78 25.07 2.40 3.62
C GLU A 78 24.48 1.05 4.06
N PRO A 79 23.39 0.57 3.42
CA PRO A 79 22.78 -0.68 3.80
C PRO A 79 23.60 -1.89 3.35
N ASN A 80 23.80 -2.83 4.25
CA ASN A 80 24.41 -4.12 3.94
C ASN A 80 23.42 -5.05 3.16
N LYS A 81 23.91 -6.20 2.68
CA LYS A 81 23.06 -7.18 1.95
C LYS A 81 21.92 -7.74 2.80
N GLN A 82 22.11 -7.88 4.10
CA GLN A 82 21.10 -8.41 5.02
C GLN A 82 19.92 -7.43 5.19
N ASN A 83 20.19 -6.13 5.26
CA ASN A 83 19.18 -5.07 5.34
C ASN A 83 18.28 -5.12 4.09
N LYS A 84 18.88 -5.18 2.90
CA LYS A 84 18.14 -5.31 1.64
C LYS A 84 17.26 -6.56 1.62
N GLY A 85 17.79 -7.70 2.02
CA GLY A 85 17.03 -8.95 2.12
C GLY A 85 15.92 -8.91 3.17
N HIS A 86 16.12 -8.18 4.28
CA HIS A 86 15.07 -7.93 5.27
C HIS A 86 13.93 -7.09 4.68
N TRP A 87 14.22 -6.00 3.97
CA TRP A 87 13.19 -5.15 3.37
C TRP A 87 12.36 -5.89 2.31
N THR A 88 12.99 -6.71 1.48
CA THR A 88 12.26 -7.54 0.50
C THR A 88 11.29 -8.49 1.21
N ARG A 89 11.73 -9.16 2.29
CA ARG A 89 10.87 -10.06 3.07
C ARG A 89 9.73 -9.31 3.76
N GLU A 90 10.02 -8.17 4.36
CA GLU A 90 8.99 -7.37 5.03
C GLU A 90 7.99 -6.81 4.02
N ARG A 91 8.44 -6.34 2.85
CA ARG A 91 7.54 -5.90 1.77
C ARG A 91 6.66 -7.04 1.28
N ALA A 92 7.20 -8.25 1.12
CA ALA A 92 6.40 -9.43 0.77
C ALA A 92 5.35 -9.76 1.84
N ARG A 93 5.69 -9.64 3.13
CA ARG A 93 4.73 -9.79 4.23
C ARG A 93 3.63 -8.73 4.18
N LEU A 94 3.99 -7.45 3.96
CA LEU A 94 3.02 -6.36 3.83
C LEU A 94 2.08 -6.57 2.64
N PHE A 95 2.61 -7.04 1.51
CA PHE A 95 1.79 -7.40 0.36
C PHE A 95 0.85 -8.55 0.67
N LYS A 96 1.30 -9.56 1.40
CA LYS A 96 0.43 -10.66 1.83
C LYS A 96 -0.74 -10.17 2.68
N ILE A 97 -0.49 -9.22 3.58
CA ILE A 97 -1.56 -8.57 4.36
C ILE A 97 -2.55 -7.84 3.43
N ILE A 98 -2.06 -7.08 2.46
CA ILE A 98 -2.92 -6.38 1.49
C ILE A 98 -3.74 -7.39 0.68
N GLU A 99 -3.14 -8.46 0.18
CA GLU A 99 -3.80 -9.54 -0.56
C GLU A 99 -4.96 -10.16 0.23
N ASP A 100 -4.76 -10.38 1.52
CA ASP A 100 -5.80 -10.92 2.40
C ASP A 100 -6.90 -9.87 2.67
N LEU A 101 -6.51 -8.60 2.89
CA LEU A 101 -7.43 -7.47 3.09
C LEU A 101 -8.33 -7.18 1.88
N VAL A 102 -7.83 -7.35 0.65
CA VAL A 102 -8.61 -7.06 -0.57
C VAL A 102 -9.66 -8.13 -0.86
N LYS A 103 -9.41 -9.39 -0.50
CA LYS A 103 -10.35 -10.50 -0.74
C LYS A 103 -11.52 -10.47 0.24
N TRP A 104 -11.23 -10.28 1.53
CA TRP A 104 -12.22 -10.16 2.62
C TRP A 104 -13.39 -11.13 2.46
N GLU A 105 -13.10 -12.41 2.67
CA GLU A 105 -14.09 -13.49 2.75
C GLU A 105 -14.47 -13.77 4.20
#